data_AF-A0AAV1EUP2-F1
#
_entry.id   AF-A0AAV1EUP2-F1
#
_cell.length_a   1.000
_cell.length_b   1.000
_cell.length_c   1.000
_cell.angle_alpha   90.00
_cell.angle_beta   90.00
_cell.angle_gamma   90.00
#
_symmetry.space_group_name_H-M   'P 1'
#
loop_
_entity.id
_entity.type
_entity.pdbx_description
1 polymer ?
#
loop_
_entity_poly.entity_id
_entity_poly.type
_entity_poly.pdbx_seq_one_letter_code
_entity_poly.pdbx_strand_id
1 'polypeptide(L)'
;MTTDVQFSAGGPESACLRRPASCLPANLFIELLAGSLSSPLPETCWGRCQRSMFLARSWFKMSGHNPLLRLEQRAAEADQIIEFLKQQVQLLKEKAMVQASIREEKKLMVENAKLNNDIEELKKQLLEKERRRGVLEVAMPSTGAIVECTSKPTPPQPSGPSPAAAAVQSPPPKEDGKKKKPEKKGGEKAEKKQAAPSQEEVKVDVSRLDLRVGRIITAEKHPDADSLYVEQVDVGEPSPRTVVSGLVKHIPVDQMQNRMAVLMCNLKPAKMRGVVSQAMVMCASSPEKVEILDPPSGSVPGDRITFQGFPGEPDKELNPKKKVWEQVQPDLRTDDQCVATYKGAAFEVSGKGVCKAQTMSNSGIK
;
A
#
# COMPACT_ATOMS: atom_id res chain seq x y z
N MET A 1 -49.84 28.70 35.15
CA MET A 1 -48.62 29.08 35.90
C MET A 1 -47.47 28.26 35.32
N THR A 2 -46.79 28.62 34.23
CA THR A 2 -46.71 29.91 33.50
C THR A 2 -45.93 30.99 34.24
N THR A 3 -44.61 30.89 34.14
CA THR A 3 -43.57 31.94 34.19
C THR A 3 -42.46 31.39 33.26
N ASP A 4 -42.12 31.94 32.11
CA ASP A 4 -42.15 33.32 31.62
C ASP A 4 -41.14 34.21 32.35
N VAL A 5 -39.98 34.40 31.71
CA VAL A 5 -38.93 35.35 32.06
C VAL A 5 -38.41 35.93 30.75
N GLN A 6 -38.91 37.11 30.39
CA GLN A 6 -38.39 37.89 29.29
C GLN A 6 -37.07 38.57 29.69
N PHE A 7 -36.17 38.76 28.72
CA PHE A 7 -35.21 39.86 28.76
C PHE A 7 -35.15 40.53 27.38
N SER A 8 -34.91 41.85 27.34
CA SER A 8 -35.29 42.69 26.20
C SER A 8 -34.21 43.69 25.79
N ALA A 9 -34.34 44.17 24.55
CA ALA A 9 -33.66 45.30 23.90
C ALA A 9 -32.14 45.19 23.64
N GLY A 10 -31.72 45.60 22.43
CA GLY A 10 -30.30 45.85 22.10
C GLY A 10 -29.86 45.47 20.68
N GLY A 11 -30.01 46.39 19.73
CA GLY A 11 -29.27 46.43 18.45
C GLY A 11 -29.11 47.89 18.02
N PRO A 12 -28.69 48.22 16.79
CA PRO A 12 -28.14 47.37 15.71
C PRO A 12 -26.81 47.91 15.11
N GLU A 13 -26.10 47.12 14.29
CA GLU A 13 -25.27 47.57 13.13
C GLU A 13 -24.82 46.32 12.32
N SER A 14 -25.27 46.09 11.07
CA SER A 14 -24.95 46.79 9.80
C SER A 14 -23.63 46.39 9.12
N ALA A 15 -23.21 45.12 9.18
CA ALA A 15 -22.12 44.59 8.36
C ALA A 15 -22.58 44.14 6.96
N CYS A 16 -22.32 44.95 5.91
CA CYS A 16 -22.65 44.58 4.52
C CYS A 16 -21.57 45.05 3.52
N LEU A 17 -20.37 44.47 3.62
CA LEU A 17 -19.25 44.74 2.71
C LEU A 17 -19.36 43.90 1.42
N ARG A 18 -19.26 44.58 0.27
CA ARG A 18 -19.45 43.97 -1.06
C ARG A 18 -18.22 43.20 -1.52
N ARG A 19 -18.43 42.08 -2.21
CA ARG A 19 -17.45 41.57 -3.21
C ARG A 19 -17.39 42.55 -4.40
N PRO A 20 -16.29 42.56 -5.16
CA PRO A 20 -16.32 41.77 -6.39
C PRO A 20 -15.04 40.97 -6.66
N ALA A 21 -15.17 39.93 -7.48
CA ALA A 21 -14.06 39.25 -8.14
C ALA A 21 -14.54 38.73 -9.50
N SER A 22 -13.90 39.17 -10.58
CA SER A 22 -14.09 38.68 -11.95
C SER A 22 -12.81 38.96 -12.76
N CYS A 23 -12.55 38.15 -13.78
CA CYS A 23 -11.21 38.01 -14.38
C CYS A 23 -11.00 38.86 -15.65
N LEU A 24 -9.71 39.15 -15.92
CA LEU A 24 -8.94 39.06 -17.19
C LEU A 24 -9.69 38.69 -18.51
N PRO A 25 -9.21 39.10 -19.71
CA PRO A 25 -7.77 39.23 -20.04
C PRO A 25 -7.29 40.34 -21.03
N ALA A 26 -5.98 40.60 -20.96
CA ALA A 26 -4.96 40.78 -22.02
C ALA A 26 -5.14 41.65 -23.30
N ASN A 27 -3.99 42.26 -23.67
CA ASN A 27 -3.50 42.62 -25.02
C ASN A 27 -4.16 43.74 -25.86
N LEU A 28 -3.47 44.88 -25.91
CA LEU A 28 -3.17 45.71 -27.10
C LEU A 28 -1.91 46.51 -26.73
N PHE A 29 -0.69 46.14 -27.14
CA PHE A 29 -0.08 46.10 -28.47
C PHE A 29 0.05 47.47 -29.16
N ILE A 30 1.22 47.70 -29.76
CA ILE A 30 1.73 48.99 -30.22
C ILE A 30 1.13 49.35 -31.59
N GLU A 31 0.47 50.51 -31.69
CA GLU A 31 0.65 51.48 -32.80
C GLU A 31 -0.24 52.72 -32.62
N LEU A 32 0.37 53.92 -32.66
CA LEU A 32 0.01 54.99 -33.60
C LEU A 32 1.04 56.12 -33.53
N LEU A 33 1.81 56.34 -34.60
CA LEU A 33 2.84 57.38 -34.67
C LEU A 33 2.78 58.14 -36.02
N ALA A 34 1.63 58.77 -36.31
CA ALA A 34 1.44 59.71 -37.41
C ALA A 34 0.25 60.63 -37.13
N GLY A 35 0.42 61.96 -37.24
CA GLY A 35 -0.65 62.94 -36.99
C GLY A 35 -0.12 64.37 -36.84
N SER A 36 0.20 65.01 -37.95
CA SER A 36 0.72 66.39 -37.98
C SER A 36 -0.37 67.41 -38.31
N LEU A 37 -0.41 68.56 -37.61
CA LEU A 37 -0.49 69.92 -38.21
C LEU A 37 -0.54 71.04 -37.14
N SER A 38 0.05 72.21 -37.45
CA SER A 38 -0.23 73.59 -36.92
C SER A 38 -0.29 73.86 -35.40
N SER A 39 0.17 75.01 -34.85
CA SER A 39 0.76 76.24 -35.41
C SER A 39 1.59 76.98 -34.32
N PRO A 40 2.33 78.07 -34.63
CA PRO A 40 3.46 78.56 -33.79
C PRO A 40 3.15 79.77 -32.88
N LEU A 41 4.08 80.06 -31.94
CA LEU A 41 4.53 81.37 -31.36
C LEU A 41 5.14 81.15 -29.95
N PRO A 42 5.99 82.06 -29.40
CA PRO A 42 7.28 82.53 -29.92
C PRO A 42 8.45 82.32 -28.92
N GLU A 43 9.70 82.45 -29.37
CA GLU A 43 10.87 82.38 -28.47
C GLU A 43 11.05 83.66 -27.62
N THR A 44 11.05 83.53 -26.29
CA THR A 44 11.82 84.38 -25.37
C THR A 44 12.14 83.61 -24.07
N CYS A 45 13.18 84.03 -23.34
CA CYS A 45 13.61 83.52 -22.01
C CYS A 45 14.47 82.23 -21.94
N TRP A 46 15.30 81.95 -22.95
CA TRP A 46 16.45 81.03 -22.79
C TRP A 46 17.56 81.67 -21.90
N GLY A 47 17.32 81.77 -20.59
CA GLY A 47 18.25 82.46 -19.68
C GLY A 47 18.05 82.26 -18.18
N ARG A 48 16.99 81.58 -17.70
CA ARG A 48 16.74 81.40 -16.25
C ARG A 48 16.52 79.96 -15.77
N CYS A 49 16.54 78.97 -16.67
CA CYS A 49 16.33 77.55 -16.30
C CYS A 49 17.61 76.80 -15.86
N GLN A 50 18.81 77.38 -16.04
CA GLN A 50 20.08 76.67 -15.83
C GLN A 50 20.60 76.62 -14.38
N ARG A 51 19.88 77.20 -13.40
CA ARG A 51 20.22 77.09 -11.96
C ARG A 51 19.32 76.14 -11.15
N SER A 52 18.18 75.70 -11.67
CA SER A 52 17.28 74.78 -10.93
C SER A 52 17.73 73.31 -11.02
N MET A 53 18.39 72.90 -12.11
CA MET A 53 18.82 71.51 -12.31
C MET A 53 19.93 71.01 -11.36
N PHE A 54 20.69 71.89 -10.72
CA PHE A 54 21.78 71.48 -9.83
C PHE A 54 21.32 71.06 -8.42
N LEU A 55 20.22 71.64 -7.90
CA LEU A 55 19.60 71.17 -6.66
C LEU A 55 18.78 69.89 -6.90
N ALA A 56 18.04 69.82 -8.02
CA ALA A 56 17.29 68.63 -8.41
C ALA A 56 18.16 67.36 -8.56
N ARG A 57 19.43 67.51 -8.99
CA ARG A 57 20.38 66.38 -9.10
C ARG A 57 20.95 65.88 -7.76
N SER A 58 20.83 66.64 -6.67
CA SER A 58 21.31 66.18 -5.35
C SER A 58 20.27 65.34 -4.59
N TRP A 59 18.98 65.54 -4.86
CA TRP A 59 17.89 64.84 -4.14
C TRP A 59 17.55 63.45 -4.69
N PHE A 60 18.13 63.04 -5.83
CA PHE A 60 17.92 61.70 -6.40
C PHE A 60 19.02 60.68 -6.04
N LYS A 61 19.97 61.03 -5.16
CA LYS A 61 21.16 60.19 -4.87
C LYS A 61 21.28 59.68 -3.42
N MET A 62 20.23 59.80 -2.61
CA MET A 62 20.16 59.19 -1.26
C MET A 62 18.86 58.40 -0.96
N SER A 63 18.05 58.08 -1.97
CA SER A 63 16.94 57.12 -1.83
C SER A 63 17.38 55.67 -2.10
N GLY A 64 18.50 55.27 -1.47
CA GLY A 64 19.11 53.94 -1.63
C GLY A 64 18.35 52.84 -0.90
N HIS A 65 17.16 52.47 -1.41
CA HIS A 65 16.39 51.31 -0.94
C HIS A 65 15.64 50.67 -2.11
N ASN A 66 16.17 49.56 -2.65
CA ASN A 66 15.50 48.79 -3.70
C ASN A 66 14.17 48.23 -3.16
N PRO A 67 13.00 48.63 -3.71
CA PRO A 67 11.71 48.16 -3.20
C PRO A 67 11.51 46.66 -3.44
N LEU A 68 12.06 46.13 -4.54
CA LEU A 68 12.12 44.70 -4.85
C LEU A 68 12.81 43.90 -3.73
N LEU A 69 13.96 44.38 -3.23
CA LEU A 69 14.76 43.65 -2.25
C LEU A 69 14.05 43.59 -0.87
N ARG A 70 13.24 44.61 -0.54
CA ARG A 70 12.33 44.56 0.63
C ARG A 70 11.10 43.67 0.43
N LEU A 71 10.64 43.48 -0.81
CA LEU A 71 9.55 42.53 -1.13
C LEU A 71 10.06 41.09 -1.07
N GLU A 72 11.24 40.84 -1.62
CA GLU A 72 11.94 39.55 -1.61
C GLU A 72 12.30 39.12 -0.18
N GLN A 73 12.84 40.02 0.64
CA GLN A 73 13.09 39.75 2.06
C GLN A 73 11.79 39.39 2.81
N ARG A 74 10.69 40.12 2.58
CA ARG A 74 9.38 39.81 3.20
C ARG A 74 8.76 38.50 2.71
N ALA A 75 9.04 38.08 1.47
CA ALA A 75 8.65 36.77 0.98
C ALA A 75 9.42 35.66 1.72
N ALA A 76 10.73 35.80 1.86
CA ALA A 76 11.56 34.85 2.63
C ALA A 76 11.16 34.78 4.12
N GLU A 77 10.85 35.91 4.75
CA GLU A 77 10.31 35.98 6.11
C GLU A 77 8.94 35.26 6.22
N ALA A 78 8.06 35.41 5.22
CA ALA A 78 6.78 34.70 5.17
C ALA A 78 6.95 33.19 4.95
N ASP A 79 7.87 32.76 4.09
CA ASP A 79 8.16 31.34 3.86
C ASP A 79 8.72 30.67 5.13
N GLN A 80 9.62 31.33 5.87
CA GLN A 80 10.11 30.85 7.17
C GLN A 80 8.97 30.67 8.19
N ILE A 81 8.03 31.62 8.26
CA ILE A 81 6.84 31.51 9.11
C ILE A 81 5.95 30.33 8.67
N ILE A 82 5.79 30.14 7.35
CA ILE A 82 5.02 29.01 6.79
C ILE A 82 5.69 27.67 7.12
N GLU A 83 7.02 27.56 7.07
CA GLU A 83 7.74 26.34 7.48
C GLU A 83 7.62 26.05 8.97
N PHE A 84 7.77 27.06 9.83
CA PHE A 84 7.57 26.93 11.27
C PHE A 84 6.14 26.48 11.61
N LEU A 85 5.12 27.05 10.94
CA LEU A 85 3.73 26.64 11.12
C LEU A 85 3.46 25.22 10.59
N LYS A 86 4.07 24.80 9.48
CA LYS A 86 4.02 23.40 9.01
C LYS A 86 4.60 22.44 10.07
N GLN A 87 5.74 22.77 10.66
CA GLN A 87 6.37 21.97 11.72
C GLN A 87 5.48 21.88 12.97
N GLN A 88 4.88 22.99 13.43
CA GLN A 88 3.94 22.95 14.55
C GLN A 88 2.71 22.07 14.26
N VAL A 89 2.12 22.20 13.06
CA VAL A 89 0.96 21.38 12.64
C VAL A 89 1.34 19.90 12.55
N GLN A 90 2.56 19.58 12.13
CA GLN A 90 3.06 18.20 12.11
C GLN A 90 3.23 17.64 13.54
N LEU A 91 3.91 18.36 14.44
CA LEU A 91 4.08 17.96 15.85
C LEU A 91 2.73 17.79 16.57
N LEU A 92 1.73 18.62 16.25
CA LEU A 92 0.37 18.47 16.79
C LEU A 92 -0.34 17.23 16.25
N LYS A 93 -0.15 16.86 14.97
CA LYS A 93 -0.68 15.62 14.39
C LYS A 93 -0.01 14.38 15.02
N GLU A 94 1.31 14.39 15.12
CA GLU A 94 2.09 13.30 15.73
C GLU A 94 1.67 13.08 17.20
N LYS A 95 1.56 14.17 17.97
CA LYS A 95 1.05 14.14 19.36
C LYS A 95 -0.39 13.60 19.43
N ALA A 96 -1.26 13.96 18.49
CA ALA A 96 -2.63 13.46 18.45
C ALA A 96 -2.71 11.96 18.11
N MET A 97 -1.89 11.48 17.17
CA MET A 97 -1.81 10.05 16.81
C MET A 97 -1.25 9.21 17.97
N VAL A 98 -0.16 9.67 18.61
CA VAL A 98 0.39 9.03 19.81
C VAL A 98 -0.65 9.01 20.94
N GLN A 99 -1.38 10.11 21.17
CA GLN A 99 -2.43 10.15 22.19
C GLN A 99 -3.62 9.24 21.85
N ALA A 100 -3.94 9.00 20.57
CA ALA A 100 -4.95 8.03 20.16
C ALA A 100 -4.49 6.59 20.45
N SER A 101 -3.29 6.20 19.99
CA SER A 101 -2.75 4.84 20.22
C SER A 101 -2.66 4.48 21.72
N ILE A 102 -2.23 5.41 22.58
CA ILE A 102 -2.17 5.21 24.04
C ILE A 102 -3.57 5.03 24.67
N ARG A 103 -4.64 5.57 24.08
CA ARG A 103 -6.03 5.31 24.54
C ARG A 103 -6.50 3.92 24.14
N GLU A 104 -6.18 3.49 22.92
CA GLU A 104 -6.54 2.17 22.39
C GLU A 104 -5.77 1.06 23.12
N GLU A 105 -4.46 1.23 23.32
CA GLU A 105 -3.62 0.35 24.15
C GLU A 105 -4.19 0.19 25.56
N LYS A 106 -4.56 1.29 26.23
CA LYS A 106 -5.19 1.24 27.56
C LYS A 106 -6.56 0.56 27.56
N LYS A 107 -7.37 0.75 26.52
CA LYS A 107 -8.64 0.03 26.37
C LYS A 107 -8.40 -1.47 26.25
N LEU A 108 -7.49 -1.88 25.36
CA LEU A 108 -7.12 -3.28 25.14
C LEU A 108 -6.49 -3.91 26.40
N MET A 109 -5.71 -3.14 27.17
CA MET A 109 -5.14 -3.61 28.44
C MET A 109 -6.23 -3.92 29.49
N VAL A 110 -7.26 -3.06 29.61
CA VAL A 110 -8.42 -3.31 30.48
C VAL A 110 -9.27 -4.47 29.98
N GLU A 111 -9.46 -4.59 28.66
CA GLU A 111 -10.21 -5.67 28.02
C GLU A 111 -9.52 -7.03 28.23
N ASN A 112 -8.21 -7.12 28.00
CA ASN A 112 -7.39 -8.31 28.28
C ASN A 112 -7.37 -8.67 29.77
N ALA A 113 -7.28 -7.69 30.68
CA ALA A 113 -7.36 -7.93 32.12
C ALA A 113 -8.72 -8.51 32.52
N LYS A 114 -9.82 -8.02 31.93
CA LYS A 114 -11.15 -8.60 32.14
C LYS A 114 -11.24 -10.02 31.59
N LEU A 115 -10.79 -10.25 30.36
CA LEU A 115 -10.82 -11.59 29.74
C LEU A 115 -10.01 -12.62 30.55
N ASN A 116 -8.87 -12.23 31.14
CA ASN A 116 -8.11 -13.10 32.04
C ASN A 116 -8.91 -13.46 33.31
N ASN A 117 -9.59 -12.49 33.94
CA ASN A 117 -10.45 -12.75 35.09
C ASN A 117 -11.64 -13.68 34.72
N ASP A 118 -12.28 -13.43 33.57
CA ASP A 118 -13.37 -14.25 33.05
C ASP A 118 -12.89 -15.70 32.77
N ILE A 119 -11.65 -15.87 32.26
CA ILE A 119 -10.99 -17.17 32.06
C ILE A 119 -10.68 -17.88 33.39
N GLU A 120 -10.20 -17.16 34.41
CA GLU A 120 -9.90 -17.74 35.73
C GLU A 120 -11.17 -18.23 36.46
N GLU A 121 -12.25 -17.43 36.42
CA GLU A 121 -13.53 -17.85 37.00
C GLU A 121 -14.15 -19.02 36.21
N LEU A 122 -14.03 -19.05 34.88
CA LEU A 122 -14.45 -20.22 34.08
C LEU A 122 -13.64 -21.49 34.40
N LYS A 123 -12.31 -21.39 34.58
CA LYS A 123 -11.46 -22.52 35.03
C LYS A 123 -11.88 -23.04 36.40
N LYS A 124 -12.14 -22.13 37.35
CA LYS A 124 -12.59 -22.45 38.71
C LYS A 124 -13.97 -23.12 38.72
N GLN A 125 -14.90 -22.65 37.88
CA GLN A 125 -16.21 -23.30 37.69
C GLN A 125 -16.09 -24.68 37.01
N LEU A 126 -15.10 -24.87 36.14
CA LEU A 126 -14.82 -26.16 35.50
C LEU A 126 -14.29 -27.17 36.53
N LEU A 127 -13.26 -26.81 37.30
CA LEU A 127 -12.72 -27.62 38.42
C LEU A 127 -13.82 -28.03 39.43
N GLU A 128 -14.71 -27.10 39.80
CA GLU A 128 -15.81 -27.38 40.70
C GLU A 128 -16.86 -28.34 40.08
N LYS A 129 -17.09 -28.27 38.76
CA LYS A 129 -17.96 -29.22 38.04
C LYS A 129 -17.32 -30.60 37.88
N GLU A 130 -16.00 -30.68 37.76
CA GLU A 130 -15.24 -31.94 37.72
C GLU A 130 -15.22 -32.64 39.07
N ARG A 131 -14.94 -31.90 40.16
CA ARG A 131 -15.01 -32.37 41.54
C ARG A 131 -16.40 -32.93 41.87
N ARG A 132 -17.48 -32.24 41.45
CA ARG A 132 -18.88 -32.72 41.60
C ARG A 132 -19.21 -33.95 40.76
N ARG A 133 -18.43 -34.25 39.71
CA ARG A 133 -18.56 -35.47 38.89
C ARG A 133 -17.72 -36.63 39.42
N GLY A 134 -17.02 -36.46 40.54
CA GLY A 134 -16.20 -37.51 41.16
C GLY A 134 -14.86 -37.73 40.45
N VAL A 135 -14.41 -36.79 39.62
CA VAL A 135 -13.06 -36.84 39.04
C VAL A 135 -12.07 -36.47 40.14
N LEU A 136 -11.12 -37.37 40.43
CA LEU A 136 -10.06 -37.11 41.40
C LEU A 136 -9.06 -36.09 40.84
N GLU A 137 -8.71 -35.10 41.66
CA GLU A 137 -7.92 -33.94 41.29
C GLU A 137 -6.45 -34.33 41.07
N VAL A 138 -6.05 -34.54 39.81
CA VAL A 138 -4.64 -34.76 39.44
C VAL A 138 -3.92 -33.42 39.52
N ALA A 139 -3.06 -33.25 40.52
CA ALA A 139 -2.29 -32.03 40.72
C ALA A 139 -1.42 -31.73 39.48
N MET A 140 -1.63 -30.56 38.85
CA MET A 140 -0.83 -30.15 37.71
C MET A 140 0.60 -29.81 38.17
N PRO A 141 1.65 -30.42 37.58
CA PRO A 141 3.02 -30.16 37.99
C PRO A 141 3.47 -28.77 37.53
N SER A 142 3.88 -27.93 38.49
CA SER A 142 4.57 -26.68 38.20
C SER A 142 6.01 -26.96 37.73
N THR A 143 6.30 -26.52 36.50
CA THR A 143 7.63 -26.21 35.94
C THR A 143 8.82 -27.07 36.40
N GLY A 144 9.12 -28.14 35.65
CA GLY A 144 10.51 -28.59 35.44
C GLY A 144 10.96 -29.85 36.18
N ALA A 145 10.60 -31.03 35.65
CA ALA A 145 11.34 -32.27 35.87
C ALA A 145 11.24 -33.19 34.63
N ILE A 146 12.30 -33.93 34.33
CA ILE A 146 12.37 -34.93 33.24
C ILE A 146 12.16 -36.32 33.85
N VAL A 147 11.21 -37.10 33.35
CA VAL A 147 11.29 -38.57 33.41
C VAL A 147 10.64 -39.20 32.18
N GLU A 148 11.29 -40.22 31.64
CA GLU A 148 10.83 -41.12 30.59
C GLU A 148 10.71 -42.54 31.20
N CYS A 149 9.64 -43.30 30.89
CA CYS A 149 9.72 -44.77 30.81
C CYS A 149 8.40 -45.47 30.38
N THR A 150 8.50 -46.10 29.21
CA THR A 150 7.82 -47.29 28.68
C THR A 150 7.14 -48.27 29.66
N SER A 151 5.95 -48.77 29.31
CA SER A 151 5.63 -50.22 29.35
C SER A 151 4.31 -50.60 28.63
N LYS A 152 4.23 -51.85 28.16
CA LYS A 152 3.09 -52.49 27.46
C LYS A 152 3.02 -53.96 27.87
N PRO A 153 1.81 -54.53 28.10
CA PRO A 153 1.51 -55.85 27.52
C PRO A 153 0.06 -55.96 26.98
N THR A 154 -0.32 -57.16 26.50
CA THR A 154 -1.55 -57.51 25.75
C THR A 154 -1.66 -59.07 25.72
N PRO A 155 -2.61 -59.75 25.01
CA PRO A 155 -4.08 -59.77 24.99
C PRO A 155 -4.65 -61.02 25.77
N PRO A 156 -5.89 -61.51 25.51
CA PRO A 156 -6.09 -62.52 24.45
C PRO A 156 -7.38 -62.40 23.58
N GLN A 157 -7.47 -63.26 22.54
CA GLN A 157 -8.52 -63.45 21.51
C GLN A 157 -9.44 -64.67 21.86
N PRO A 158 -10.40 -65.22 21.03
CA PRO A 158 -10.75 -65.05 19.59
C PRO A 158 -12.27 -64.74 19.32
N SER A 159 -12.84 -64.64 18.10
CA SER A 159 -12.85 -65.54 16.91
C SER A 159 -13.40 -64.90 15.60
N GLY A 160 -13.19 -65.54 14.44
CA GLY A 160 -13.74 -65.18 13.09
C GLY A 160 -14.88 -66.12 12.63
N PRO A 161 -15.12 -66.42 11.31
CA PRO A 161 -14.34 -66.05 10.09
C PRO A 161 -15.13 -65.76 8.75
N SER A 162 -14.45 -65.16 7.74
CA SER A 162 -14.67 -65.28 6.25
C SER A 162 -16.05 -64.97 5.60
N PRO A 163 -16.24 -65.03 4.25
CA PRO A 163 -15.35 -64.84 3.06
C PRO A 163 -15.84 -63.65 2.14
N ALA A 164 -15.03 -62.90 1.36
CA ALA A 164 -14.25 -63.15 0.12
C ALA A 164 -15.01 -63.06 -1.26
N ALA A 165 -14.41 -62.31 -2.22
CA ALA A 165 -14.68 -62.22 -3.69
C ALA A 165 -16.00 -61.50 -4.15
N ALA A 166 -16.18 -60.99 -5.39
CA ALA A 166 -15.37 -60.96 -6.62
C ALA A 166 -15.77 -59.78 -7.59
N ALA A 167 -15.04 -59.61 -8.72
CA ALA A 167 -15.44 -58.95 -10.00
C ALA A 167 -15.67 -57.41 -10.03
N VAL A 168 -15.42 -56.58 -11.06
CA VAL A 168 -14.64 -56.53 -12.36
C VAL A 168 -14.46 -55.01 -12.72
N GLN A 169 -13.95 -54.44 -13.84
CA GLN A 169 -13.54 -54.84 -15.21
C GLN A 169 -12.56 -53.80 -15.85
N SER A 170 -12.09 -54.00 -17.09
CA SER A 170 -11.33 -53.06 -17.97
C SER A 170 -11.45 -53.55 -19.45
N PRO A 171 -10.98 -52.89 -20.55
CA PRO A 171 -10.34 -51.57 -20.77
C PRO A 171 -11.01 -50.74 -21.95
N PRO A 172 -10.39 -49.71 -22.61
CA PRO A 172 -10.99 -48.87 -23.71
C PRO A 172 -10.44 -49.28 -25.12
N PRO A 173 -10.24 -48.44 -26.22
CA PRO A 173 -10.66 -47.07 -26.61
C PRO A 173 -11.10 -46.90 -28.12
N LYS A 174 -11.32 -45.65 -28.63
CA LYS A 174 -11.04 -45.05 -30.02
C LYS A 174 -12.00 -43.87 -30.39
N GLU A 175 -11.60 -42.74 -31.01
CA GLU A 175 -11.16 -42.42 -32.42
C GLU A 175 -12.37 -42.31 -33.40
N ASP A 176 -12.59 -41.38 -34.36
CA ASP A 176 -11.87 -40.29 -35.09
C ASP A 176 -12.89 -39.13 -35.48
N GLY A 177 -12.55 -38.06 -36.23
CA GLY A 177 -13.55 -37.03 -36.67
C GLY A 177 -13.14 -35.83 -37.59
N LYS A 178 -11.84 -35.60 -37.84
CA LYS A 178 -11.16 -34.71 -38.83
C LYS A 178 -11.95 -33.99 -39.98
N LYS A 179 -11.89 -32.62 -40.07
CA LYS A 179 -11.92 -31.75 -41.31
C LYS A 179 -11.93 -30.23 -40.99
N LYS A 180 -11.76 -29.27 -41.94
CA LYS A 180 -10.50 -28.80 -42.62
C LYS A 180 -10.69 -27.35 -43.20
N LYS A 181 -9.57 -26.61 -43.44
CA LYS A 181 -9.36 -25.27 -44.10
C LYS A 181 -10.09 -25.06 -45.46
N PRO A 182 -10.31 -23.83 -46.04
CA PRO A 182 -9.28 -22.79 -46.41
C PRO A 182 -9.66 -21.29 -46.14
N GLU A 183 -8.77 -20.35 -45.79
CA GLU A 183 -7.73 -19.57 -46.55
C GLU A 183 -8.18 -18.54 -47.62
N LYS A 184 -7.79 -17.25 -47.45
CA LYS A 184 -6.82 -16.54 -48.34
C LYS A 184 -6.47 -15.09 -47.91
N LYS A 185 -5.20 -14.70 -48.15
CA LYS A 185 -4.57 -13.36 -48.39
C LYS A 185 -4.96 -12.13 -47.52
N GLY A 186 -4.09 -11.17 -47.22
CA GLY A 186 -2.65 -11.02 -47.53
C GLY A 186 -2.29 -9.62 -48.04
N GLY A 187 -1.24 -8.99 -47.49
CA GLY A 187 -0.73 -7.68 -47.93
C GLY A 187 0.37 -7.11 -47.03
N GLU A 188 1.54 -6.83 -47.61
CA GLU A 188 2.70 -6.24 -46.93
C GLU A 188 2.68 -4.70 -46.98
N LYS A 189 3.34 -4.04 -46.00
CA LYS A 189 4.23 -2.91 -46.34
C LYS A 189 5.32 -2.63 -45.30
N ALA A 190 6.56 -2.66 -45.79
CA ALA A 190 7.73 -1.98 -45.22
C ALA A 190 7.56 -0.45 -45.28
N GLU A 191 8.33 0.42 -44.59
CA GLU A 191 9.29 0.31 -43.49
C GLU A 191 9.59 1.76 -43.03
N LYS A 192 9.87 2.01 -41.74
CA LYS A 192 10.87 3.04 -41.41
C LYS A 192 11.56 2.82 -40.07
N LYS A 193 12.86 2.56 -40.13
CA LYS A 193 13.79 2.42 -39.01
C LYS A 193 14.34 3.79 -38.61
N GLN A 194 14.25 4.14 -37.32
CA GLN A 194 15.11 5.17 -36.70
C GLN A 194 15.78 4.53 -35.49
N ALA A 195 17.09 4.72 -35.37
CA ALA A 195 17.93 3.96 -34.44
C ALA A 195 18.67 4.89 -33.48
N ALA A 196 18.50 4.65 -32.18
CA ALA A 196 19.33 5.17 -31.11
C ALA A 196 19.03 4.43 -29.79
N PRO A 197 20.04 4.23 -28.93
CA PRO A 197 21.21 3.38 -29.17
C PRO A 197 20.89 1.90 -28.84
N SER A 198 21.86 1.01 -29.07
CA SER A 198 21.80 -0.36 -28.56
C SER A 198 21.92 -0.38 -27.04
N GLN A 199 20.79 -0.51 -26.34
CA GLN A 199 20.80 -1.16 -25.03
C GLN A 199 21.13 -2.64 -25.23
N GLU A 200 21.86 -3.24 -24.30
CA GLU A 200 21.99 -4.69 -24.24
C GLU A 200 20.59 -5.33 -24.11
N GLU A 201 20.44 -6.58 -24.54
CA GLU A 201 19.18 -7.30 -24.35
C GLU A 201 19.01 -7.64 -22.85
N VAL A 202 18.52 -6.66 -22.08
CA VAL A 202 18.23 -6.79 -20.63
C VAL A 202 17.10 -7.81 -20.47
N LYS A 203 17.53 -9.07 -20.37
CA LYS A 203 16.72 -10.27 -20.25
C LYS A 203 15.76 -10.09 -19.08
N VAL A 204 14.45 -10.10 -19.36
CA VAL A 204 13.44 -9.74 -18.37
C VAL A 204 13.43 -10.77 -17.24
N ASP A 205 13.83 -10.33 -16.06
CA ASP A 205 14.11 -11.17 -14.90
C ASP A 205 13.39 -10.68 -13.63
N VAL A 206 13.60 -11.40 -12.53
CA VAL A 206 12.92 -11.16 -11.25
C VAL A 206 13.44 -9.94 -10.50
N SER A 207 14.67 -9.47 -10.72
CA SER A 207 15.25 -8.35 -9.97
C SER A 207 14.46 -7.04 -10.14
N ARG A 208 13.75 -6.93 -11.27
CA ARG A 208 12.89 -5.79 -11.64
C ARG A 208 11.56 -5.75 -10.89
N LEU A 209 11.17 -6.82 -10.18
CA LEU A 209 9.99 -6.83 -9.31
C LEU A 209 10.35 -6.31 -7.91
N ASP A 210 9.55 -5.39 -7.38
CA ASP A 210 9.67 -4.91 -6.00
C ASP A 210 8.88 -5.85 -5.08
N LEU A 211 9.50 -6.97 -4.72
CA LEU A 211 8.93 -7.96 -3.81
C LEU A 211 9.38 -7.64 -2.38
N ARG A 212 8.43 -7.46 -1.47
CA ARG A 212 8.69 -7.14 -0.06
C ARG A 212 7.81 -7.98 0.87
N VAL A 213 8.26 -8.15 2.11
CA VAL A 213 7.43 -8.63 3.20
C VAL A 213 6.52 -7.50 3.69
N GLY A 214 5.26 -7.83 4.01
CA GLY A 214 4.34 -6.93 4.69
C GLY A 214 3.49 -7.66 5.73
N ARG A 215 2.80 -6.89 6.58
CA ARG A 215 1.81 -7.38 7.54
C ARG A 215 0.43 -6.88 7.18
N ILE A 216 -0.52 -7.79 6.99
CA ILE A 216 -1.93 -7.47 6.85
C ILE A 216 -2.42 -7.00 8.22
N ILE A 217 -2.65 -5.71 8.40
CA ILE A 217 -3.11 -5.11 9.67
C ILE A 217 -4.56 -5.48 9.90
N THR A 218 -5.40 -5.24 8.90
CA THR A 218 -6.81 -5.63 8.86
C THR A 218 -7.17 -6.24 7.50
N ALA A 219 -8.10 -7.18 7.50
CA ALA A 219 -8.75 -7.71 6.31
C ALA A 219 -10.27 -7.72 6.50
N GLU A 220 -10.99 -7.14 5.54
CA GLU A 220 -12.46 -7.02 5.55
C GLU A 220 -13.03 -7.51 4.21
N LYS A 221 -14.27 -8.01 4.19
CA LYS A 221 -14.91 -8.41 2.91
C LYS A 221 -15.24 -7.17 2.09
N HIS A 222 -14.97 -7.19 0.79
CA HIS A 222 -15.27 -6.07 -0.10
C HIS A 222 -16.79 -5.84 -0.16
N PRO A 223 -17.31 -4.61 0.07
CA PRO A 223 -18.74 -4.35 0.18
C PRO A 223 -19.52 -4.76 -1.09
N ASP A 224 -18.98 -4.46 -2.27
CA ASP A 224 -19.60 -4.79 -3.57
C ASP A 224 -19.13 -6.13 -4.19
N ALA A 225 -18.45 -7.02 -3.44
CA ALA A 225 -17.92 -8.27 -4.02
C ALA A 225 -17.62 -9.41 -3.02
N ASP A 226 -18.49 -10.42 -2.95
CA ASP A 226 -18.38 -11.60 -2.05
C ASP A 226 -17.14 -12.48 -2.22
N SER A 227 -16.34 -12.24 -3.26
CA SER A 227 -15.13 -13.01 -3.60
C SER A 227 -13.83 -12.24 -3.35
N LEU A 228 -13.90 -10.99 -2.91
CA LEU A 228 -12.75 -10.14 -2.66
C LEU A 228 -12.65 -9.77 -1.17
N TYR A 229 -11.43 -9.78 -0.64
CA TYR A 229 -11.07 -9.06 0.57
C TYR A 229 -10.53 -7.67 0.21
N VAL A 230 -10.63 -6.74 1.14
CA VAL A 230 -9.89 -5.48 1.16
C VAL A 230 -8.98 -5.54 2.38
N GLU A 231 -7.67 -5.51 2.14
CA GLU A 231 -6.66 -5.52 3.20
C GLU A 231 -6.04 -4.13 3.38
N GLN A 232 -5.71 -3.76 4.62
CA GLN A 232 -4.75 -2.70 4.93
C GLN A 232 -3.43 -3.34 5.30
N VAL A 233 -2.37 -3.09 4.52
CA VAL A 233 -1.11 -3.82 4.60
C VAL A 233 0.06 -2.87 4.88
N ASP A 234 0.74 -3.10 6.00
CA ASP A 234 2.02 -2.48 6.29
C ASP A 234 3.12 -3.10 5.42
N VAL A 235 3.92 -2.28 4.74
CA VAL A 235 5.06 -2.68 3.90
C VAL A 235 6.33 -1.88 4.22
N GLY A 236 6.45 -1.40 5.47
CA GLY A 236 7.57 -0.55 5.90
C GLY A 236 7.51 0.87 5.34
N GLU A 237 6.33 1.33 4.95
CA GLU A 237 6.07 2.66 4.37
C GLU A 237 5.29 3.53 5.37
N PRO A 238 5.37 4.88 5.30
CA PRO A 238 4.77 5.79 6.29
C PRO A 238 3.23 5.78 6.33
N SER A 239 2.60 5.03 5.43
CA SER A 239 1.17 4.73 5.42
C SER A 239 0.96 3.29 4.94
N PRO A 240 0.05 2.50 5.53
CA PRO A 240 -0.31 1.20 4.99
C PRO A 240 -0.90 1.34 3.58
N ARG A 241 -0.75 0.29 2.77
CA ARG A 241 -1.32 0.19 1.44
C ARG A 241 -2.65 -0.54 1.46
N THR A 242 -3.61 -0.06 0.70
CA THR A 242 -4.84 -0.81 0.40
C THR A 242 -4.51 -1.89 -0.63
N VAL A 243 -4.87 -3.14 -0.32
CA VAL A 243 -4.76 -4.29 -1.22
C VAL A 243 -6.14 -4.92 -1.39
N VAL A 244 -6.38 -5.57 -2.53
CA VAL A 244 -7.63 -6.27 -2.82
C VAL A 244 -7.33 -7.68 -3.31
N SER A 245 -7.41 -8.68 -2.43
CA SER A 245 -7.15 -10.08 -2.76
C SER A 245 -8.40 -10.89 -3.11
N GLY A 246 -8.24 -11.96 -3.90
CA GLY A 246 -9.32 -12.89 -4.28
C GLY A 246 -9.51 -14.07 -3.33
N LEU A 247 -9.10 -13.95 -2.07
CA LEU A 247 -8.82 -15.10 -1.20
C LEU A 247 -10.02 -15.63 -0.38
N VAL A 248 -11.20 -14.99 -0.46
CA VAL A 248 -12.40 -15.31 0.35
C VAL A 248 -12.87 -16.77 0.25
N LYS A 249 -12.55 -17.46 -0.86
CA LYS A 249 -12.90 -18.88 -1.07
C LYS A 249 -11.86 -19.87 -0.54
N HIS A 250 -10.68 -19.40 -0.14
CA HIS A 250 -9.51 -20.23 0.16
C HIS A 250 -9.00 -20.04 1.59
N ILE A 251 -9.08 -18.82 2.13
CA ILE A 251 -8.56 -18.47 3.45
C ILE A 251 -9.64 -17.72 4.23
N PRO A 252 -10.02 -18.15 5.45
CA PRO A 252 -10.99 -17.44 6.27
C PRO A 252 -10.41 -16.12 6.80
N VAL A 253 -11.28 -15.15 7.06
CA VAL A 253 -10.88 -13.77 7.42
C VAL A 253 -10.01 -13.72 8.69
N ASP A 254 -10.24 -14.64 9.63
CA ASP A 254 -9.50 -14.76 10.89
C ASP A 254 -8.03 -15.17 10.68
N GLN A 255 -7.73 -15.89 9.58
CA GLN A 255 -6.36 -16.25 9.17
C GLN A 255 -5.70 -15.18 8.29
N MET A 256 -6.40 -14.08 7.97
CA MET A 256 -5.83 -12.92 7.28
C MET A 256 -5.38 -11.83 8.28
N GLN A 257 -6.03 -11.71 9.44
CA GLN A 257 -5.71 -10.66 10.43
C GLN A 257 -4.29 -10.82 10.99
N ASN A 258 -3.52 -9.73 11.01
CA ASN A 258 -2.11 -9.68 11.45
C ASN A 258 -1.15 -10.69 10.77
N ARG A 259 -1.54 -11.29 9.64
CA ARG A 259 -0.71 -12.24 8.90
C ARG A 259 0.44 -11.54 8.17
N MET A 260 1.63 -12.13 8.25
CA MET A 260 2.78 -11.75 7.43
C MET A 260 2.65 -12.40 6.04
N ALA A 261 2.94 -11.66 4.98
CA ALA A 261 2.86 -12.14 3.60
C ALA A 261 3.94 -11.50 2.72
N VAL A 262 4.27 -12.15 1.60
CA VAL A 262 5.06 -11.53 0.52
C VAL A 262 4.12 -10.77 -0.42
N LEU A 263 4.50 -9.54 -0.81
CA LEU A 263 3.73 -8.67 -1.70
C LEU A 263 4.59 -8.13 -2.85
N MET A 264 3.98 -7.92 -4.02
CA MET A 264 4.58 -7.14 -5.11
C MET A 264 4.10 -5.69 -5.07
N CYS A 265 5.03 -4.77 -4.83
CA CYS A 265 4.78 -3.37 -4.48
C CYS A 265 4.98 -2.38 -5.65
N ASN A 266 5.51 -2.80 -6.79
CA ASN A 266 5.73 -1.94 -7.97
C ASN A 266 4.78 -2.21 -9.15
N LEU A 267 3.73 -3.01 -8.97
CA LEU A 267 2.63 -3.05 -9.93
C LEU A 267 1.94 -1.68 -10.04
N LYS A 268 1.49 -1.33 -11.24
CA LYS A 268 0.64 -0.16 -11.45
C LYS A 268 -0.69 -0.32 -10.68
N PRO A 269 -1.09 0.62 -9.80
CA PRO A 269 -2.30 0.47 -9.01
C PRO A 269 -3.56 0.27 -9.85
N ALA A 270 -4.36 -0.73 -9.49
CA ALA A 270 -5.51 -1.19 -10.27
C ALA A 270 -6.83 -0.99 -9.50
N LYS A 271 -7.89 -0.59 -10.22
CA LYS A 271 -9.23 -0.47 -9.63
C LYS A 271 -9.99 -1.81 -9.72
N MET A 272 -10.33 -2.37 -8.56
CA MET A 272 -11.12 -3.58 -8.43
C MET A 272 -12.40 -3.22 -7.69
N ARG A 273 -13.55 -3.32 -8.39
CA ARG A 273 -14.92 -3.09 -7.87
C ARG A 273 -15.19 -1.73 -7.20
N GLY A 274 -14.25 -0.79 -7.25
CA GLY A 274 -14.36 0.58 -6.73
C GLY A 274 -13.10 0.97 -5.95
N VAL A 275 -12.56 0.01 -5.19
CA VAL A 275 -11.32 0.15 -4.41
C VAL A 275 -10.09 0.10 -5.33
N VAL A 276 -9.02 0.81 -4.94
CA VAL A 276 -7.71 0.77 -5.62
C VAL A 276 -6.79 -0.18 -4.87
N SER A 277 -6.35 -1.26 -5.51
CA SER A 277 -5.26 -2.09 -4.99
C SER A 277 -3.91 -1.48 -5.36
N GLN A 278 -3.05 -1.28 -4.36
CA GLN A 278 -1.73 -0.64 -4.47
C GLN A 278 -0.56 -1.63 -4.37
N ALA A 279 -0.86 -2.91 -4.17
CA ALA A 279 0.06 -4.04 -4.24
C ALA A 279 -0.73 -5.31 -4.60
N MET A 280 -0.07 -6.47 -4.58
CA MET A 280 -0.68 -7.78 -4.77
C MET A 280 -0.03 -8.79 -3.82
N VAL A 281 -0.83 -9.62 -3.13
CA VAL A 281 -0.33 -10.68 -2.25
C VAL A 281 0.13 -11.88 -3.09
N MET A 282 1.39 -12.28 -2.93
CA MET A 282 1.99 -13.39 -3.67
C MET A 282 1.52 -14.73 -3.10
N CYS A 283 0.96 -15.59 -3.96
CA CYS A 283 0.36 -16.85 -3.56
C CYS A 283 0.87 -18.03 -4.40
N ALA A 284 1.13 -19.18 -3.75
CA ALA A 284 1.20 -20.46 -4.46
C ALA A 284 -0.22 -20.84 -4.92
N SER A 285 -0.37 -21.24 -6.19
CA SER A 285 -1.68 -21.46 -6.80
C SER A 285 -1.72 -22.67 -7.72
N SER A 286 -2.74 -23.50 -7.53
CA SER A 286 -3.06 -24.68 -8.34
C SER A 286 -4.58 -24.68 -8.65
N PRO A 287 -5.11 -25.56 -9.52
CA PRO A 287 -6.52 -25.54 -9.90
C PRO A 287 -7.51 -25.70 -8.73
N GLU A 288 -7.06 -26.31 -7.63
CA GLU A 288 -7.88 -26.73 -6.49
C GLU A 288 -7.65 -25.88 -5.22
N LYS A 289 -6.46 -25.29 -5.06
CA LYS A 289 -6.01 -24.62 -3.83
C LYS A 289 -5.15 -23.40 -4.11
N VAL A 290 -5.21 -22.43 -3.20
CA VAL A 290 -4.36 -21.24 -3.14
C VAL A 290 -3.83 -21.09 -1.71
N GLU A 291 -2.54 -20.82 -1.56
CA GLU A 291 -1.87 -20.54 -0.29
C GLU A 291 -1.07 -19.24 -0.39
N ILE A 292 -1.14 -18.37 0.63
CA ILE A 292 -0.23 -17.21 0.75
C ILE A 292 1.19 -17.72 0.95
N LEU A 293 2.17 -17.05 0.35
CA LEU A 293 3.58 -17.28 0.64
C LEU A 293 3.94 -16.65 2.00
N ASP A 294 4.19 -17.50 2.98
CA ASP A 294 4.59 -17.11 4.33
C ASP A 294 6.10 -16.79 4.35
N PRO A 295 6.50 -15.59 4.83
CA PRO A 295 7.90 -15.20 4.94
C PRO A 295 8.59 -15.85 6.15
N PRO A 296 9.94 -15.91 6.19
CA PRO A 296 10.67 -16.55 7.28
C PRO A 296 10.46 -15.84 8.62
N SER A 297 10.57 -16.59 9.72
CA SER A 297 10.39 -16.10 11.09
C SER A 297 11.35 -14.94 11.40
N GLY A 298 10.82 -13.88 12.02
CA GLY A 298 11.58 -12.65 12.30
C GLY A 298 11.63 -11.64 11.14
N SER A 299 10.97 -11.92 10.01
CA SER A 299 10.75 -10.90 8.97
C SER A 299 9.91 -9.73 9.51
N VAL A 300 10.21 -8.52 9.03
CA VAL A 300 9.50 -7.28 9.38
C VAL A 300 8.88 -6.66 8.12
N PRO A 301 7.81 -5.85 8.25
CA PRO A 301 7.28 -5.08 7.13
C PRO A 301 8.37 -4.22 6.47
N GLY A 302 8.49 -4.33 5.15
CA GLY A 302 9.49 -3.64 4.34
C GLY A 302 10.77 -4.42 4.06
N ASP A 303 11.00 -5.60 4.67
CA ASP A 303 12.09 -6.49 4.24
C ASP A 303 11.96 -6.81 2.74
N ARG A 304 12.98 -6.49 1.94
CA ARG A 304 13.00 -6.80 0.50
C ARG A 304 13.34 -8.28 0.28
N ILE A 305 12.59 -8.94 -0.61
CA ILE A 305 12.93 -10.28 -1.10
C ILE A 305 14.06 -10.15 -2.13
N THR A 306 15.07 -11.00 -1.99
CA THR A 306 16.23 -11.08 -2.87
C THR A 306 16.36 -12.48 -3.47
N PHE A 307 17.15 -12.58 -4.54
CA PHE A 307 17.28 -13.79 -5.35
C PHE A 307 18.75 -14.04 -5.68
N GLN A 308 19.28 -15.19 -5.25
CA GLN A 308 20.66 -15.56 -5.54
C GLN A 308 20.85 -15.69 -7.07
N GLY A 309 21.88 -15.03 -7.61
CA GLY A 309 22.16 -15.00 -9.05
C GLY A 309 21.40 -13.95 -9.87
N PHE A 310 20.48 -13.17 -9.28
CA PHE A 310 19.72 -12.11 -9.97
C PHE A 310 19.90 -10.73 -9.30
N PRO A 311 21.10 -10.12 -9.38
CA PRO A 311 21.36 -8.81 -8.80
C PRO A 311 20.70 -7.68 -9.61
N GLY A 312 19.93 -6.81 -8.95
CA GLY A 312 19.37 -5.62 -9.57
C GLY A 312 18.44 -4.81 -8.68
N GLU A 313 18.09 -3.61 -9.14
CA GLU A 313 17.09 -2.72 -8.52
C GLU A 313 15.72 -2.85 -9.22
N PRO A 314 14.61 -2.69 -8.49
CA PRO A 314 13.28 -2.89 -9.07
C PRO A 314 12.80 -1.67 -9.87
N ASP A 315 11.97 -1.89 -10.89
CA ASP A 315 11.31 -0.80 -11.63
C ASP A 315 10.44 0.03 -10.64
N LYS A 316 10.50 1.37 -10.63
CA LYS A 316 9.67 2.20 -9.74
C LYS A 316 8.15 2.04 -9.96
N GLU A 317 7.74 1.79 -11.20
CA GLU A 317 6.41 1.30 -11.57
C GLU A 317 6.57 0.38 -12.79
N LEU A 318 6.04 -0.84 -12.72
CA LEU A 318 6.04 -1.80 -13.82
C LEU A 318 5.12 -1.33 -14.93
N ASN A 319 5.69 -0.97 -16.08
CA ASN A 319 4.94 -0.54 -17.25
C ASN A 319 4.18 -1.74 -17.88
N PRO A 320 2.82 -1.76 -17.90
CA PRO A 320 2.05 -2.89 -18.42
C PRO A 320 2.31 -3.20 -19.91
N LYS A 321 2.77 -2.21 -20.70
CA LYS A 321 3.14 -2.43 -22.10
C LYS A 321 4.38 -3.30 -22.28
N LYS A 322 5.26 -3.37 -21.27
CA LYS A 322 6.47 -4.22 -21.28
C LYS A 322 6.19 -5.66 -20.85
N LYS A 323 5.00 -5.97 -20.31
CA LYS A 323 4.59 -7.30 -19.84
C LYS A 323 5.66 -8.02 -18.99
N VAL A 324 6.23 -7.30 -18.02
CA VAL A 324 7.35 -7.78 -17.21
C VAL A 324 6.90 -8.96 -16.34
N TRP A 325 5.78 -8.79 -15.64
CA TRP A 325 5.17 -9.82 -14.81
C TRP A 325 4.87 -11.09 -15.62
N GLU A 326 4.22 -10.97 -16.78
CA GLU A 326 3.85 -12.12 -17.60
C GLU A 326 5.03 -12.87 -18.25
N GLN A 327 6.23 -12.29 -18.25
CA GLN A 327 7.48 -12.96 -18.64
C GLN A 327 8.19 -13.64 -17.46
N VAL A 328 8.02 -13.13 -16.23
CA VAL A 328 8.65 -13.66 -15.02
C VAL A 328 7.78 -14.73 -14.36
N GLN A 329 6.46 -14.56 -14.36
CA GLN A 329 5.47 -15.43 -13.70
C GLN A 329 5.54 -16.92 -14.10
N PRO A 330 5.81 -17.32 -15.35
CA PRO A 330 5.94 -18.73 -15.72
C PRO A 330 7.12 -19.46 -15.06
N ASP A 331 8.15 -18.72 -14.64
CA ASP A 331 9.33 -19.25 -13.94
C ASP A 331 9.22 -19.19 -12.41
N LEU A 332 8.14 -18.60 -11.87
CA LEU A 332 7.87 -18.51 -10.43
C LEU A 332 7.06 -19.71 -9.96
N ARG A 333 7.68 -20.56 -9.13
CA ARG A 333 7.06 -21.79 -8.60
C ARG A 333 7.62 -22.16 -7.24
N THR A 334 6.85 -22.91 -6.45
CA THR A 334 7.41 -23.61 -5.29
C THR A 334 8.22 -24.84 -5.71
N ASP A 335 9.16 -25.28 -4.88
CA ASP A 335 9.95 -26.50 -5.05
C ASP A 335 9.35 -27.71 -4.29
N ASP A 336 10.09 -28.82 -4.23
CA ASP A 336 9.74 -30.03 -3.47
C ASP A 336 9.70 -29.84 -1.93
N GLN A 337 10.16 -28.69 -1.43
CA GLN A 337 10.21 -28.33 -0.01
C GLN A 337 9.29 -27.13 0.31
N CYS A 338 8.34 -26.85 -0.59
CA CYS A 338 7.40 -25.74 -0.57
C CYS A 338 8.07 -24.35 -0.58
N VAL A 339 9.38 -24.25 -0.81
CA VAL A 339 10.11 -22.97 -0.89
C VAL A 339 9.72 -22.26 -2.17
N ALA A 340 9.40 -20.97 -2.11
CA ALA A 340 9.14 -20.16 -3.30
C ALA A 340 10.46 -19.92 -4.07
N THR A 341 10.45 -20.14 -5.38
CA THR A 341 11.63 -19.98 -6.24
C THR A 341 11.33 -19.23 -7.55
N TYR A 342 12.34 -18.56 -8.09
CA TYR A 342 12.42 -18.10 -9.47
C TYR A 342 13.55 -18.86 -10.18
N LYS A 343 13.22 -19.67 -11.21
CA LYS A 343 14.20 -20.52 -11.92
C LYS A 343 15.08 -21.40 -10.99
N GLY A 344 14.59 -21.74 -9.79
CA GLY A 344 15.34 -22.48 -8.77
C GLY A 344 16.13 -21.63 -7.76
N ALA A 345 16.28 -20.31 -7.97
CA ALA A 345 16.77 -19.41 -6.94
C ALA A 345 15.64 -19.11 -5.94
N ALA A 346 15.87 -19.35 -4.65
CA ALA A 346 14.86 -19.13 -3.60
C ALA A 346 14.52 -17.65 -3.39
N PHE A 347 13.29 -17.39 -2.96
CA PHE A 347 12.86 -16.11 -2.39
C PHE A 347 13.53 -15.96 -1.01
N GLU A 348 14.59 -15.16 -0.91
CA GLU A 348 15.37 -15.01 0.32
C GLU A 348 15.19 -13.62 0.95
N VAL A 349 14.89 -13.60 2.26
CA VAL A 349 14.96 -12.40 3.10
C VAL A 349 16.35 -12.36 3.75
N SER A 350 17.10 -11.31 3.44
CA SER A 350 18.50 -11.10 3.85
C SER A 350 18.75 -11.40 5.34
N GLY A 351 19.48 -12.48 5.62
CA GLY A 351 19.86 -12.88 6.97
C GLY A 351 18.75 -13.50 7.83
N LYS A 352 17.58 -13.82 7.24
CA LYS A 352 16.42 -14.41 7.95
C LYS A 352 15.96 -15.75 7.38
N GLY A 353 16.20 -16.00 6.09
CA GLY A 353 15.91 -17.29 5.44
C GLY A 353 14.99 -17.15 4.23
N VAL A 354 14.25 -18.22 3.90
CA VAL A 354 13.47 -18.31 2.66
C VAL A 354 11.96 -18.31 2.88
N CYS A 355 11.21 -17.72 1.95
CA CYS A 355 9.74 -17.73 1.94
C CYS A 355 9.18 -19.09 1.46
N LYS A 356 8.07 -19.55 2.03
CA LYS A 356 7.47 -20.86 1.72
C LYS A 356 5.94 -20.81 1.57
N ALA A 357 5.40 -21.73 0.80
CA ALA A 357 4.00 -22.16 0.93
C ALA A 357 3.86 -23.16 2.10
N GLN A 358 2.62 -23.43 2.53
CA GLN A 358 2.35 -24.26 3.72
C GLN A 358 2.35 -25.75 3.39
N THR A 359 1.70 -26.14 2.29
CA THR A 359 1.62 -27.54 1.81
C THR A 359 1.82 -27.66 0.30
N MET A 360 1.80 -26.55 -0.45
CA MET A 360 1.87 -26.56 -1.91
C MET A 360 3.31 -26.57 -2.44
N SER A 361 3.87 -27.76 -2.67
CA SER A 361 5.08 -27.97 -3.46
C SER A 361 4.80 -27.93 -4.98
N ASN A 362 5.85 -27.72 -5.79
CA ASN A 362 5.81 -27.72 -7.27
C ASN A 362 4.67 -26.90 -7.92
N SER A 363 4.18 -25.87 -7.23
CA SER A 363 2.96 -25.13 -7.60
C SER A 363 3.29 -23.74 -8.15
N GLY A 364 2.52 -23.28 -9.13
CA GLY A 364 2.78 -22.01 -9.83
C GLY A 364 2.42 -20.80 -8.95
N ILE A 365 3.36 -19.87 -8.79
CA ILE A 365 3.14 -18.65 -8.01
C ILE A 365 2.41 -17.61 -8.88
N LYS A 366 1.47 -16.89 -8.27
CA LYS A 366 0.69 -15.81 -8.88
C LYS A 366 0.51 -14.62 -7.93
#